data_AF-A0A482ZCU4-F1
#
_entry.id   AF-A0A482ZCU4-F1
#
_cell.length_a   1.000
_cell.length_b   1.000
_cell.length_c   1.000
_cell.angle_alpha   90.00
_cell.angle_beta   90.00
_cell.angle_gamma   90.00
#
_symmetry.space_group_name_H-M   'P 1'
#
loop_
_entity.id
_entity.type
_entity.pdbx_description
1 polymer ?
#
loop_
_entity_poly.entity_id
_entity_poly.type
_entity_poly.pdbx_seq_one_letter_code
_entity_poly.pdbx_strand_id
1 'polypeptide(L)'
;MNEEFETSCGTNSEPFALQNLGSYMEPEFSENCILIIDPGMRIHHRAYAVVRYENELYFRQYIERGNHKFLIPLNTQHNEIELKNAFETVGCVIQQKQRKQTALHYYHLNKETKELDFSISGKPKDKES
;
A
#
# COMPACT_ATOMS: atom_id res chain seq x y z
N MET A 1 38.76 0.49 -2.43
CA MET A 1 37.54 -0.25 -2.76
C MET A 1 36.44 0.79 -2.92
N ASN A 2 35.85 0.89 -4.11
CA ASN A 2 34.64 1.68 -4.30
C ASN A 2 33.47 0.75 -4.01
N GLU A 3 32.74 1.00 -2.93
CA GLU A 3 31.46 0.34 -2.68
C GLU A 3 30.42 0.99 -3.59
N GLU A 4 30.22 0.35 -4.73
CA GLU A 4 29.09 0.59 -5.61
C GLU A 4 27.83 0.20 -4.82
N PHE A 5 27.08 1.22 -4.38
CA PHE A 5 25.69 1.03 -3.96
C PHE A 5 24.94 0.47 -5.17
N GLU A 6 24.81 -0.84 -5.22
CA GLU A 6 23.83 -1.51 -6.05
C GLU A 6 22.44 -1.08 -5.56
N THR A 7 21.96 0.07 -6.03
CA THR A 7 20.54 0.25 -6.28
C THR A 7 20.17 -0.86 -7.23
N SER A 8 19.77 -2.02 -6.70
CA SER A 8 19.24 -3.09 -7.52
C SER A 8 18.01 -2.50 -8.21
N CYS A 9 18.19 -2.12 -9.47
CA CYS A 9 17.11 -1.88 -10.41
C CYS A 9 16.47 -3.24 -10.69
N GLY A 10 15.78 -3.79 -9.69
CA GLY A 10 15.07 -5.05 -9.75
C GLY A 10 13.74 -4.78 -10.43
N THR A 11 13.65 -5.09 -11.73
CA THR A 11 12.41 -5.03 -12.53
C THR A 11 11.60 -3.75 -12.32
N ASN A 12 12.05 -2.70 -13.01
CA ASN A 12 11.54 -1.33 -13.02
C ASN A 12 10.05 -1.23 -13.44
N SER A 13 9.12 -1.58 -12.55
CA SER A 13 7.71 -1.19 -12.73
C SER A 13 7.49 0.15 -12.02
N GLU A 14 7.25 1.17 -12.82
CA GLU A 14 6.95 2.51 -12.32
C GLU A 14 5.62 2.51 -11.53
N PRO A 15 5.50 3.35 -10.48
CA PRO A 15 4.24 3.50 -9.78
C PRO A 15 3.11 3.92 -10.73
N PHE A 16 1.93 3.35 -10.52
CA PHE A 16 0.76 3.61 -11.35
C PHE A 16 -0.46 3.98 -10.50
N ALA A 17 -1.45 4.60 -11.13
CA ALA A 17 -2.65 5.06 -10.46
C ALA A 17 -3.82 4.09 -10.66
N LEU A 18 -4.56 3.80 -9.60
CA LEU A 18 -5.85 3.10 -9.63
C LEU A 18 -6.93 3.97 -8.98
N GLN A 19 -8.18 3.78 -9.37
CA GLN A 19 -9.33 4.38 -8.70
C GLN A 19 -9.93 3.37 -7.71
N ASN A 20 -10.15 3.81 -6.46
CA ASN A 20 -10.86 3.02 -5.47
C ASN A 20 -12.35 2.92 -5.81
N LEU A 21 -12.91 1.71 -5.79
CA LEU A 21 -14.31 1.44 -6.09
C LEU A 21 -15.00 0.78 -4.89
N GLY A 22 -16.19 1.25 -4.55
CA GLY A 22 -16.93 0.83 -3.37
C GLY A 22 -16.36 1.36 -2.05
N SER A 23 -16.88 0.84 -0.94
CA SER A 23 -16.68 1.36 0.42
C SER A 23 -15.86 0.43 1.34
N TYR A 24 -15.24 -0.62 0.80
CA TYR A 24 -14.52 -1.61 1.60
C TYR A 24 -13.33 -1.05 2.39
N MET A 25 -12.75 0.05 1.91
CA MET A 25 -11.56 0.66 2.49
C MET A 25 -11.86 2.00 3.19
N GLU A 26 -13.14 2.29 3.42
CA GLU A 26 -13.57 3.40 4.27
C GLU A 26 -13.28 3.11 5.75
N PRO A 27 -13.01 4.13 6.59
CA PRO A 27 -13.07 5.56 6.27
C PRO A 27 -11.79 6.15 5.65
N GLU A 28 -10.66 5.45 5.69
CA GLU A 28 -9.37 6.00 5.26
C GLU A 28 -9.36 6.26 3.74
N PHE A 29 -9.91 5.35 2.94
CA PHE A 29 -9.99 5.46 1.49
C PHE A 29 -11.44 5.51 1.04
N SER A 30 -11.94 6.72 0.75
CA SER A 30 -13.29 6.91 0.22
C SER A 30 -13.44 6.36 -1.19
N GLU A 31 -14.68 6.06 -1.58
CA GLU A 31 -14.99 5.72 -2.95
C GLU A 31 -14.49 6.82 -3.92
N ASN A 32 -13.99 6.40 -5.08
CA ASN A 32 -13.47 7.26 -6.15
C ASN A 32 -12.18 8.02 -5.81
N CYS A 33 -11.51 7.74 -4.68
CA CYS A 33 -10.17 8.27 -4.46
C CYS A 33 -9.17 7.63 -5.43
N ILE A 34 -8.16 8.40 -5.85
CA ILE A 34 -7.06 7.89 -6.66
C ILE A 34 -5.98 7.36 -5.72
N LEU A 35 -5.57 6.12 -5.93
CA LEU A 35 -4.50 5.42 -5.22
C LEU A 35 -3.26 5.40 -6.10
N ILE A 36 -2.11 5.71 -5.54
CA ILE A 36 -0.81 5.50 -6.21
C ILE A 36 -0.22 4.22 -5.66
N ILE A 37 0.00 3.26 -6.56
CA ILE A 37 0.46 1.91 -6.26
C ILE A 37 1.91 1.78 -6.69
N ASP A 38 2.77 1.35 -5.77
CA ASP A 38 4.16 1.02 -6.04
C ASP A 38 4.33 -0.50 -6.11
N PRO A 39 4.59 -1.07 -7.31
CA PRO A 39 4.81 -2.50 -7.48
C PRO A 39 6.21 -2.95 -7.01
N GLY A 40 7.17 -2.04 -6.90
CA GLY A 40 8.52 -2.33 -6.39
C GLY A 40 8.57 -2.46 -4.86
N MET A 41 7.53 -1.97 -4.17
CA MET A 41 7.45 -2.03 -2.72
C MET A 41 7.04 -3.43 -2.23
N ARG A 42 7.90 -4.05 -1.42
CA ARG A 42 7.61 -5.34 -0.78
C ARG A 42 6.44 -5.20 0.19
N ILE A 43 5.48 -6.11 0.06
CA ILE A 43 4.36 -6.20 1.01
C ILE A 43 4.87 -6.55 2.41
N HIS A 44 4.31 -5.88 3.43
CA HIS A 44 4.65 -6.10 4.82
C HIS A 44 3.40 -6.02 5.70
N HIS A 45 3.50 -6.51 6.94
CA HIS A 45 2.42 -6.45 7.91
C HIS A 45 1.85 -5.02 8.04
N ARG A 46 0.51 -4.91 7.99
CA ARG A 46 -0.31 -3.68 8.00
C ARG A 46 -0.29 -2.81 6.74
N ALA A 47 0.49 -3.16 5.72
CA ALA A 47 0.50 -2.43 4.46
C ALA A 47 -0.88 -2.41 3.81
N TYR A 48 -1.23 -1.29 3.18
CA TYR A 48 -2.32 -1.25 2.21
C TYR A 48 -1.78 -1.76 0.88
N ALA A 49 -2.40 -2.80 0.32
CA ALA A 49 -1.88 -3.47 -0.85
C ALA A 49 -2.98 -3.84 -1.83
N VAL A 50 -2.57 -3.92 -3.10
CA VAL A 50 -3.34 -4.55 -4.16
C VAL A 50 -2.77 -5.94 -4.37
N VAL A 51 -3.62 -6.95 -4.21
CA VAL A 51 -3.24 -8.36 -4.26
C VAL A 51 -4.16 -9.08 -5.23
N ARG A 52 -3.59 -9.91 -6.10
CA ARG A 52 -4.35 -10.87 -6.89
C ARG A 52 -4.41 -12.21 -6.14
N TYR A 53 -5.62 -12.67 -5.88
CA TYR A 53 -5.90 -13.91 -5.16
C TYR A 53 -7.11 -14.60 -5.80
N GLU A 54 -7.01 -15.90 -6.07
CA GLU A 54 -8.09 -16.69 -6.70
C GLU A 54 -8.68 -16.04 -7.97
N ASN A 55 -7.80 -15.51 -8.82
CA ASN A 55 -8.12 -14.80 -10.07
C ASN A 55 -8.87 -13.48 -9.91
N GLU A 56 -9.04 -12.99 -8.68
CA GLU A 56 -9.65 -11.70 -8.38
C GLU A 56 -8.62 -10.70 -7.85
N LEU A 57 -8.92 -9.41 -7.99
CA LEU A 57 -8.07 -8.31 -7.54
C LEU A 57 -8.66 -7.66 -6.29
N TYR A 58 -7.88 -7.59 -5.23
CA TYR A 58 -8.29 -7.06 -3.94
C TYR A 58 -7.44 -5.87 -3.53
N PHE A 59 -8.10 -4.75 -3.22
CA PHE A 59 -7.49 -3.65 -2.48
C PHE A 59 -7.89 -3.74 -1.00
N ARG A 60 -6.95 -4.13 -0.14
CA ARG A 60 -7.19 -4.41 1.28
C ARG A 60 -5.97 -4.06 2.13
N GLN A 61 -6.16 -4.05 3.45
CA GLN A 61 -5.04 -4.07 4.37
C GLN A 61 -4.51 -5.50 4.51
N TYR A 62 -3.20 -5.68 4.31
CA TYR A 62 -2.54 -6.96 4.52
C TYR A 62 -2.12 -7.11 5.99
N ILE A 63 -2.54 -8.20 6.63
CA ILE A 63 -2.24 -8.50 8.02
C ILE A 63 -1.69 -9.91 8.15
N GLU A 64 -0.60 -10.02 8.90
CA GLU A 64 0.00 -11.29 9.29
C GLU A 64 -0.33 -11.58 10.76
N ARG A 65 -0.96 -12.73 11.04
CA ARG A 65 -1.24 -13.22 12.40
C ARG A 65 -0.55 -14.58 12.56
N GLY A 66 0.67 -14.57 13.10
CA GLY A 66 1.51 -15.77 13.13
C GLY A 66 1.86 -16.22 11.71
N ASN A 67 1.55 -17.47 11.36
CA ASN A 67 1.80 -18.02 10.02
C ASN A 67 0.69 -17.72 9.00
N HIS A 68 -0.39 -17.07 9.44
CA HIS A 68 -1.58 -16.84 8.63
C HIS A 68 -1.57 -15.41 8.09
N LYS A 69 -2.05 -15.25 6.86
CA LYS A 69 -2.06 -13.98 6.13
C LYS A 69 -3.50 -13.63 5.76
N PHE A 70 -3.86 -12.37 5.93
CA PHE A 70 -5.23 -11.89 5.77
C PHE A 70 -5.26 -10.62 4.93
N LEU A 71 -6.33 -10.49 4.13
CA LEU A 71 -6.74 -9.26 3.50
C LEU A 71 -7.97 -8.73 4.25
N ILE A 72 -7.78 -7.62 4.97
CA ILE A 72 -8.79 -7.05 5.86
C ILE A 72 -9.33 -5.75 5.24
N PRO A 73 -10.66 -5.61 5.08
CA PRO A 73 -11.28 -4.33 4.74
C PRO A 73 -11.20 -3.39 5.95
N LEU A 74 -11.02 -2.09 5.72
CA LEU A 74 -11.11 -1.11 6.81
C LEU A 74 -12.55 -0.88 7.25
N ASN A 75 -13.50 -1.07 6.34
CA ASN A 75 -14.91 -1.02 6.66
C ASN A 75 -15.33 -2.36 7.29
N THR A 76 -15.69 -2.29 8.58
CA THR A 76 -16.02 -3.44 9.44
C THR A 76 -17.32 -4.15 9.05
N GLN A 77 -18.09 -3.60 8.11
CA GLN A 77 -19.29 -4.26 7.57
C GLN A 77 -18.96 -5.39 6.58
N HIS A 78 -17.69 -5.51 6.19
CA HIS A 78 -17.22 -6.52 5.23
C HIS A 78 -16.30 -7.54 5.90
N ASN A 79 -16.31 -8.76 5.37
CA ASN A 79 -15.53 -9.87 5.91
C ASN A 79 -14.05 -9.78 5.53
N GLU A 80 -13.19 -10.26 6.43
CA GLU A 80 -11.78 -10.52 6.12
C GLU A 80 -11.63 -11.77 5.24
N ILE A 81 -10.56 -11.80 4.43
CA ILE A 81 -10.22 -12.93 3.57
C ILE A 81 -8.91 -13.51 4.06
N GLU A 82 -8.88 -14.79 4.39
CA GLU A 82 -7.66 -15.52 4.71
C GLU A 82 -6.98 -16.01 3.42
N LEU A 83 -5.72 -15.65 3.22
CA LEU A 83 -4.90 -16.07 2.09
C LEU A 83 -4.33 -17.46 2.37
N LYS A 84 -5.12 -18.50 2.06
CA LYS A 84 -4.73 -19.90 2.26
C LYS A 84 -3.85 -20.44 1.13
N ASN A 85 -4.05 -19.91 -0.07
CA ASN A 85 -3.32 -20.29 -1.28
C ASN A 85 -2.26 -19.23 -1.65
N ALA A 86 -1.47 -19.53 -2.68
CA ALA A 86 -0.55 -18.55 -3.25
C ALA A 86 -1.31 -17.31 -3.75
N PHE A 87 -0.69 -16.14 -3.58
CA PHE A 87 -1.20 -14.85 -4.03
C PHE A 87 -0.08 -14.07 -4.70
N GLU A 88 -0.45 -13.13 -5.55
CA GLU A 88 0.47 -12.24 -6.24
C GLU A 88 0.29 -10.83 -5.70
N THR A 89 1.38 -10.21 -5.22
CA THR A 89 1.37 -8.80 -4.85
C THR A 89 1.47 -7.97 -6.12
N VAL A 90 0.45 -7.16 -6.39
CA VAL A 90 0.45 -6.19 -7.49
C VAL A 90 1.19 -4.92 -7.09
N GLY A 91 1.09 -4.52 -5.82
CA GLY A 91 1.88 -3.43 -5.25
C GLY A 91 1.30 -2.88 -3.95
N CYS A 92 2.06 -2.01 -3.29
CA CYS A 92 1.62 -1.33 -2.08
C CYS A 92 1.09 0.07 -2.39
N VAL A 93 0.06 0.50 -1.66
CA VAL A 93 -0.48 1.85 -1.79
C VAL A 93 0.45 2.82 -1.07
N ILE A 94 1.13 3.66 -1.84
CA ILE A 94 2.06 4.65 -1.28
C ILE A 94 1.40 5.99 -1.02
N GLN A 95 0.37 6.34 -1.79
CA GLN A 95 -0.35 7.61 -1.68
C GLN A 95 -1.82 7.45 -2.03
N GLN A 96 -2.65 8.36 -1.51
CA GLN A 96 -4.01 8.56 -2.00
C GLN A 96 -4.32 10.03 -2.26
N LYS A 97 -5.28 10.29 -3.13
CA LYS A 97 -5.76 11.64 -3.44
C LYS A 97 -7.25 11.64 -3.74
N GLN A 98 -7.99 12.45 -3.00
CA GLN A 98 -9.37 12.80 -3.34
C GLN A 98 -9.43 14.10 -4.15
N ARG A 99 -10.51 14.27 -4.90
CA ARG A 99 -10.73 15.49 -5.69
C ARG A 99 -10.74 16.71 -4.76
N LYS A 100 -9.96 17.75 -5.09
CA LYS A 100 -9.80 19.00 -4.31
C LYS A 100 -9.21 18.83 -2.90
N GLN A 101 -8.65 17.67 -2.55
CA GLN A 101 -7.94 17.47 -1.29
C GLN A 101 -6.43 17.30 -1.51
N THR A 102 -5.65 17.54 -0.46
CA THR A 102 -4.21 17.28 -0.45
C THR A 102 -3.96 15.78 -0.55
N ALA A 103 -2.92 15.39 -1.29
CA ALA A 103 -2.50 13.99 -1.34
C ALA A 103 -1.99 13.55 0.03
N LEU A 104 -2.38 12.36 0.45
CA LEU A 104 -1.91 11.72 1.66
C LEU A 104 -0.89 10.65 1.30
N HIS A 105 0.17 10.56 2.10
CA HIS A 105 1.32 9.68 1.91
C HIS A 105 1.39 8.70 3.08
N TYR A 106 1.61 7.43 2.76
CA TYR A 106 1.67 6.35 3.75
C TYR A 106 3.11 5.93 4.09
N TYR A 107 4.07 6.28 3.24
CA TYR A 107 5.49 6.00 3.44
C TYR A 107 6.28 7.30 3.46
N HIS A 108 7.11 7.46 4.47
CA HIS A 108 7.92 8.65 4.69
C HIS A 108 9.37 8.25 4.92
N LEU A 109 10.30 8.94 4.27
CA LEU A 109 11.72 8.67 4.49
C LEU A 109 12.12 9.15 5.89
N ASN A 110 12.56 8.23 6.72
CA ASN A 110 13.17 8.54 8.00
C ASN A 110 14.54 9.17 7.76
N LYS A 111 14.73 10.41 8.23
CA LYS A 111 15.96 11.16 7.98
C LYS A 111 17.17 10.57 8.72
N GLU A 112 16.93 9.90 9.84
CA GLU A 112 17.95 9.30 10.71
C GLU A 112 18.36 7.92 10.21
N THR A 113 17.40 7.02 9.99
CA THR A 113 17.68 5.63 9.58
C THR A 113 17.87 5.48 8.07
N LYS A 114 17.43 6.46 7.28
CA LYS A 114 17.34 6.38 5.80
C LYS A 114 16.39 5.29 5.28
N GLU A 115 15.53 4.76 6.14
CA GLU A 115 14.51 3.77 5.78
C GLU A 115 13.14 4.42 5.55
N LEU A 116 12.23 3.71 4.87
CA LEU A 116 10.85 4.16 4.67
C LEU A 116 9.96 3.70 5.83
N ASP A 117 9.44 4.65 6.60
CA ASP A 117 8.50 4.38 7.67
C ASP A 117 7.05 4.37 7.14
N PHE A 118 6.33 3.28 7.43
CA PHE A 118 4.92 3.16 7.14
C PHE A 118 4.06 3.80 8.23
N SER A 119 3.04 4.56 7.83
CA SER A 119 1.99 5.11 8.69
C SER A 119 0.63 4.55 8.31
N ILE A 120 -0.15 4.11 9.30
CA ILE A 120 -1.49 3.54 9.07
C ILE A 120 -2.51 4.57 8.58
N SER A 121 -2.34 5.82 8.99
CA SER A 121 -3.14 6.96 8.52
C SER A 121 -2.27 7.82 7.63
N GLY A 122 -2.83 8.21 6.49
CA GLY A 122 -2.14 9.00 5.51
C GLY A 122 -1.79 10.39 6.05
N LYS A 123 -0.59 10.87 5.76
CA LYS A 123 -0.13 12.20 6.16
C LYS A 123 0.05 13.09 4.95
N PRO A 124 -0.31 14.38 5.01
CA PRO A 124 0.07 15.30 3.94
C PRO A 124 1.60 15.33 3.80
N LYS A 125 2.11 15.57 2.60
CA LYS A 125 3.54 15.79 2.41
C LYS A 125 3.98 16.95 3.30
N ASP A 126 5.00 16.74 4.12
CA ASP A 126 5.63 17.83 4.88
C ASP A 126 6.03 18.93 3.90
N LYS A 127 5.56 20.16 4.15
CA LYS A 127 6.14 21.32 3.48
C LYS A 127 7.53 21.47 4.08
N GLU A 128 8.56 21.09 3.34
CA GLU A 128 9.93 21.54 3.61
C GLU A 128 9.85 23.06 3.84
N SER A 129 10.07 23.45 5.09
CA SER A 129 10.11 24.85 5.55
C SER A 129 11.55 25.34 5.51
#